data_AF-R7N6B0-F1
#
_entry.id   AF-R7N6B0-F1
#
_cell.length_a   1.000
_cell.length_b   1.000
_cell.length_c   1.000
_cell.angle_alpha   90.00
_cell.angle_beta   90.00
_cell.angle_gamma   90.00
#
_symmetry.space_group_name_H-M   'P 1'
#
loop_
_entity.id
_entity.type
_entity.pdbx_description
1 polymer ?
#
loop_
_entity_poly.entity_id
_entity_poly.type
_entity_poly.pdbx_seq_one_letter_code
_entity_poly.pdbx_strand_id
1 'polypeptide(L)' 'MKDKNISNKQAKYTLRIDAQLLRALRYIAEYEGRSANREIEVLIKRYIAEFEKKNGKIELPFIWN' A
#
# COMPACT_ATOMS: atom_id res chain seq x y z
N MET A 1 -27.35 6.19 15.34
CA MET A 1 -26.34 5.36 14.67
C MET A 1 -26.38 5.71 13.20
N LYS A 2 -25.36 6.40 12.66
CA LYS A 2 -25.26 6.71 11.23
C LYS A 2 -24.22 5.76 10.65
N ASP A 3 -24.70 4.74 9.96
CA ASP A 3 -23.85 3.83 9.20
C ASP A 3 -23.15 4.63 8.10
N LYS A 4 -21.89 4.98 8.34
CA LYS A 4 -20.99 5.47 7.30
C LYS A 4 -20.79 4.29 6.35
N ASN A 5 -21.51 4.33 5.24
CA ASN A 5 -21.26 3.53 4.06
C ASN A 5 -19.87 3.90 3.54
N ILE A 6 -18.82 3.34 4.15
CA ILE A 6 -17.43 3.48 3.69
C ILE A 6 -17.39 2.72 2.38
N SER A 7 -17.57 3.42 1.26
CA SER A 7 -17.32 2.82 -0.04
C SER A 7 -15.90 2.26 0.01
N ASN A 8 -15.76 0.94 -0.13
CA ASN A 8 -14.47 0.25 -0.21
C ASN A 8 -13.82 0.56 -1.57
N LYS A 9 -13.67 1.85 -1.90
CA LYS A 9 -13.09 2.35 -3.13
C LYS A 9 -11.58 2.25 -2.98
N GLN A 10 -11.04 1.16 -3.48
CA GLN A 10 -9.60 1.05 -3.70
C GLN A 10 -9.20 2.06 -4.79
N ALA A 11 -8.24 2.92 -4.48
CA ALA A 11 -7.62 3.79 -5.48
C ALA A 11 -6.74 2.94 -6.41
N LYS A 12 -6.79 3.20 -7.72
CA LYS A 12 -5.87 2.58 -8.69
C LYS A 12 -4.57 3.38 -8.71
N TYR A 13 -3.44 2.70 -8.55
CA TYR A 13 -2.13 3.30 -8.63
C TYR A 13 -1.23 2.48 -9.56
N THR A 14 -0.74 3.11 -10.63
CA THR A 14 0.18 2.48 -11.58
C THR A 14 1.61 2.84 -11.19
N LEU A 15 2.39 1.85 -10.76
CA LEU A 15 3.80 2.02 -10.41
C LEU A 15 4.68 1.81 -11.64
N ARG A 16 5.50 2.81 -12.01
CA ARG A 16 6.60 2.63 -12.97
C ARG A 16 7.83 2.16 -12.20
N ILE A 17 8.33 0.98 -12.55
CA ILE A 17 9.47 0.33 -11.89
C ILE A 17 10.31 -0.40 -12.93
N ASP A 18 11.60 -0.57 -12.65
CA ASP A 18 12.48 -1.40 -13.45
C ASP A 18 11.96 -2.85 -13.55
N ALA A 19 12.14 -3.46 -14.74
CA ALA A 19 11.62 -4.78 -15.02
C ALA A 19 12.26 -5.89 -14.16
N GLN A 20 13.55 -5.76 -13.79
CA GLN A 20 14.22 -6.73 -12.93
C GLN A 20 13.64 -6.66 -11.51
N LEU A 21 13.41 -5.46 -10.98
CA LEU A 21 12.78 -5.26 -9.67
C LEU A 21 11.35 -5.81 -9.65
N LEU A 22 10.57 -5.61 -10.71
CA LEU A 22 9.23 -6.20 -10.81
C LEU A 22 9.27 -7.73 -10.77
N ARG A 23 10.26 -8.36 -11.42
CA ARG A 23 10.43 -9.83 -11.36
C ARG A 23 10.78 -10.30 -9.95
N ALA A 24 11.70 -9.61 -9.28
CA ALA A 24 12.07 -9.94 -7.90
C ALA A 24 10.86 -9.81 -6.95
N LEU A 25 10.07 -8.75 -7.10
CA LEU A 25 8.84 -8.56 -6.33
C LEU A 25 7.83 -9.69 -6.57
N ARG A 26 7.64 -10.12 -7.83
CA ARG A 26 6.74 -11.24 -8.16
C ARG A 26 7.20 -12.55 -7.52
N TYR A 27 8.50 -12.81 -7.54
CA TYR A 27 9.07 -13.99 -6.89
C TYR A 27 8.79 -14.00 -5.37
N ILE A 28 9.03 -12.88 -4.68
CA ILE A 28 8.73 -12.75 -3.25
C ILE A 28 7.24 -12.92 -2.99
N ALA A 29 6.39 -12.29 -3.80
CA ALA A 29 4.95 -12.39 -3.65
C ALA A 29 4.46 -13.84 -3.78
N GLU A 30 4.97 -14.58 -4.79
CA GLU A 30 4.64 -15.99 -4.98
C GLU A 30 5.09 -16.86 -3.80
N TYR A 31 6.33 -16.65 -3.32
CA TYR A 31 6.86 -17.32 -2.13
C TYR A 31 5.97 -17.10 -0.89
N GLU A 32 5.46 -15.89 -0.72
CA GLU A 32 4.57 -15.49 0.39
C GLU A 32 3.10 -15.87 0.16
N GLY A 33 2.75 -16.48 -0.99
CA GLY A 33 1.38 -16.84 -1.34
C GLY A 33 0.47 -15.63 -1.63
N ARG A 34 1.04 -14.52 -2.12
CA ARG A 34 0.36 -13.25 -2.39
C ARG A 34 0.49 -12.84 -3.86
N SER A 35 -0.42 -11.97 -4.31
CA SER A 35 -0.23 -11.27 -5.59
C SER A 35 0.82 -10.15 -5.42
N ALA A 36 1.50 -9.78 -6.51
CA ALA A 36 2.46 -8.67 -6.48
C ALA A 36 1.83 -7.36 -5.98
N ASN A 37 0.55 -7.09 -6.31
CA ASN A 37 -0.16 -5.93 -5.80
C ASN A 37 -0.39 -6.00 -4.28
N ARG A 38 -0.73 -7.18 -3.76
CA ARG A 38 -0.89 -7.36 -2.31
C ARG A 38 0.44 -7.23 -1.58
N GLU A 39 1.53 -7.69 -2.18
CA GLU A 39 2.88 -7.48 -1.62
C GLU A 39 3.23 -6.00 -1.55
N ILE A 40 2.98 -5.23 -2.61
CA ILE A 40 3.17 -3.77 -2.62
C ILE A 40 2.34 -3.11 -1.51
N GLU A 41 1.08 -3.50 -1.33
CA GLU A 41 0.23 -2.96 -0.26
C GLU A 41 0.82 -3.22 1.13
N VAL A 42 1.33 -4.44 1.37
CA VAL A 42 2.00 -4.80 2.64
C VAL A 42 3.25 -3.97 2.85
N LEU A 43 4.09 -3.81 1.82
CA LEU A 43 5.32 -3.02 1.88
C LEU A 43 5.02 -1.54 2.16
N ILE A 44 4.02 -0.96 1.50
CA ILE A 44 3.59 0.43 1.75
C ILE A 44 3.12 0.60 3.20
N LYS A 45 2.28 -0.31 3.71
CA LYS A 45 1.80 -0.27 5.10
C LYS A 45 2.94 -0.36 6.11
N ARG A 46 3.89 -1.27 5.88
CA ARG A 46 5.08 -1.42 6.72
C ARG A 46 5.93 -0.15 6.70
N TYR A 47 6.17 0.41 5.52
CA TYR A 47 6.94 1.65 5.37
C TYR A 47 6.28 2.82 6.11
N ILE A 48 4.96 3.00 5.97
CA ILE A 48 4.22 4.06 6.67
C ILE A 48 4.31 3.86 8.19
N ALA A 49 4.08 2.64 8.69
CA ALA A 49 4.15 2.36 10.13
C ALA A 49 5.54 2.66 10.71
N GLU A 50 6.61 2.27 10.01
CA GLU A 50 7.99 2.56 10.42
C GLU A 50 8.31 4.06 10.35
N PHE A 51 7.79 4.76 9.34
CA PHE A 51 7.92 6.20 9.24
C PHE A 51 7.20 6.91 10.41
N GLU A 52 5.96 6.52 10.71
CA GLU A 52 5.16 7.13 11.77
C GLU A 52 5.75 6.87 13.16
N LYS A 53 6.31 5.68 13.38
CA LYS A 53 7.00 5.34 14.62
C LYS A 53 8.20 6.26 14.89
N LYS A 54 8.89 6.70 13.84
CA LYS A 54 10.10 7.52 13.93
C LYS A 54 9.81 9.03 13.94
N ASN A 55 8.79 9.47 13.21
CA ASN A 55 8.55 10.89 12.91
C ASN A 55 7.25 11.45 13.50
N GLY A 56 6.42 10.60 14.14
CA GLY A 56 5.06 10.96 14.53
C GLY A 56 4.04 10.61 13.44
N LYS A 57 2.76 10.64 13.79
CA LYS A 57 1.67 10.23 12.89
C LYS A 57 1.56 11.16 11.69
N ILE A 58 1.23 10.60 10.53
CA ILE A 58 0.94 11.40 9.34
C ILE A 58 -0.47 11.97 9.50
N GLU A 59 -0.54 13.28 9.73
CA GLU A 59 -1.80 14.02 9.68
C GLU A 59 -2.08 14.44 8.24
N LEU A 60 -2.84 13.63 7.52
CA LEU A 60 -3.31 14.01 6.19
C LEU A 60 -4.44 15.05 6.35
N PRO A 61 -4.27 16.30 5.89
CA PRO A 61 -5.41 17.20 5.78
C PRO A 61 -6.43 16.54 4.86
N PHE A 62 -7.70 16.70 5.19
CA PHE A 62 -8.80 16.15 4.42
C PHE A 62 -8.87 16.83 3.05
N ILE A 63 -8.04 16.37 2.13
CA ILE A 63 -8.07 16.75 0.72
C ILE A 63 -8.67 15.55 0.01
N TRP A 64 -9.95 15.69 -0.30
CA TRP A 64 -10.69 14.76 -1.14
C TRP A 64 -10.07 14.68 -2.53
N ASN A 65 -10.11 13.49 -3.10
CA ASN A 65 -10.63 13.31 -4.45
C ASN A 65 -11.43 12.00 -4.51
#